data_AF-M2R7Y7-F1
#
_entry.id   AF-M2R7Y7-F1
#
_cell.length_a   1.000
_cell.length_b   1.000
_cell.length_c   1.000
_cell.angle_alpha   90.00
_cell.angle_beta   90.00
_cell.angle_gamma   90.00
#
_symmetry.space_group_name_H-M   'P 1'
#
loop_
_entity.id
_entity.type
_entity.pdbx_description
1 polymer ?
#
loop_
_entity_poly.entity_id
_entity_poly.type
_entity_poly.pdbx_seq_one_letter_code
_entity_poly.pdbx_strand_id
1 'polypeptide(L)'
;MPLLKQLPECWGHRGASAAYPENTLASFEAAIRDGAEGIESDVHVSIDDVVVMFHDPSLDRTTDGNGFIREKNWYGPNGMEHLRTVKEPKQAIPTFAETIALLMKPENMHVRFNVDVKVQNSPARLFALMHKIISAQPDWETVLAPRLLIGLWHPTFISHAKTHLPYCRRSYIGEDTELARKYFWDSCDVFSISFAALATARGTKFRKDCKQAGKKVMAWTVNDPAHMVELATWEDNIDVVITDVTKTWLQLRSALTVDYDKIVRQHSRLFLWTSLKFYTPFQYFECRSEQQYLETYAGPFTAFDTIDAAMTTPRVSLTKA
;
A
#
# COMPACT_ATOMS: atom_id res chain seq x y z
N MET A 1 -3.18 20.80 28.48
CA MET A 1 -3.28 21.25 27.07
C MET A 1 -4.06 20.20 26.31
N PRO A 2 -5.06 20.55 25.50
CA PRO A 2 -5.65 19.56 24.60
C PRO A 2 -4.53 19.03 23.69
N LEU A 3 -4.41 17.70 23.60
CA LEU A 3 -3.49 17.06 22.67
C LEU A 3 -3.76 17.63 21.27
N LEU A 4 -2.75 18.22 20.64
CA LEU A 4 -2.83 18.60 19.23
C LEU A 4 -3.31 17.39 18.43
N LYS A 5 -4.41 17.56 17.69
CA LYS A 5 -4.94 16.51 16.82
C LYS A 5 -3.85 16.13 15.82
N GLN A 6 -3.34 14.90 15.92
CA GLN A 6 -2.37 14.40 14.96
C GLN A 6 -3.10 14.16 13.63
N LEU A 7 -2.75 14.95 12.61
CA LEU A 7 -3.27 14.77 11.27
C LEU A 7 -2.49 13.65 10.55
N PRO A 8 -3.12 12.94 9.61
CA PRO A 8 -2.47 11.84 8.88
C PRO A 8 -1.18 12.24 8.17
N GLU A 9 -0.26 11.28 8.06
CA GLU A 9 0.90 11.37 7.18
C GLU A 9 0.47 11.44 5.70
N CYS A 10 1.35 11.96 4.86
CA CYS A 10 1.21 12.01 3.42
C CYS A 10 2.09 10.94 2.79
N TRP A 11 1.49 9.92 2.16
CA TRP A 11 2.25 8.94 1.39
C TRP A 11 1.89 9.08 -0.10
N GLY A 12 2.91 9.20 -0.96
CA GLY A 12 2.70 9.37 -2.39
C GLY A 12 2.31 8.06 -3.08
N HIS A 13 1.09 7.96 -3.59
CA HIS A 13 0.58 6.80 -4.33
C HIS A 13 1.32 6.70 -5.68
N ARG A 14 2.18 5.68 -5.80
CA ARG A 14 3.12 5.54 -6.94
C ARG A 14 4.01 6.79 -7.10
N GLY A 15 4.33 7.45 -5.98
CA GLY A 15 4.95 8.78 -5.88
C GLY A 15 3.96 9.94 -6.03
N ALA A 16 4.39 11.08 -6.59
CA ALA A 16 3.53 12.21 -6.95
C ALA A 16 2.90 12.00 -8.34
N SER A 17 2.17 10.90 -8.49
CA SER A 17 1.75 10.34 -9.79
C SER A 17 0.75 11.20 -10.57
N ALA A 18 0.08 12.17 -9.92
CA ALA A 18 -0.72 13.16 -10.63
C ALA A 18 0.17 14.09 -11.48
N ALA A 19 1.33 14.49 -10.95
CA ALA A 19 2.26 15.41 -11.61
C ALA A 19 3.28 14.69 -12.49
N TYR A 20 3.76 13.51 -12.07
CA TYR A 20 4.81 12.74 -12.74
C TYR A 20 4.29 11.39 -13.25
N PRO A 21 5.03 10.66 -14.10
CA PRO A 21 4.66 9.30 -14.48
C PRO A 21 4.67 8.39 -13.25
N GLU A 22 3.58 7.66 -13.02
CA GLU A 22 3.46 6.75 -11.87
C GLU A 22 4.59 5.71 -11.81
N ASN A 23 4.96 5.30 -10.60
CA ASN A 23 5.98 4.27 -10.35
C ASN A 23 7.32 4.60 -11.01
N THR A 24 7.78 5.84 -10.86
CA THR A 24 9.07 6.29 -11.39
C THR A 24 9.92 7.00 -10.35
N LEU A 25 11.25 7.01 -10.53
CA LEU A 25 12.16 7.75 -9.66
C LEU A 25 11.80 9.24 -9.60
N ALA A 26 11.44 9.86 -10.73
CA ALA A 26 11.02 11.27 -10.73
C ALA A 26 9.74 11.49 -9.90
N SER A 27 8.78 10.56 -9.95
CA SER A 27 7.56 10.62 -9.14
C SER A 27 7.84 10.45 -7.66
N PHE A 28 8.72 9.50 -7.28
CA PHE A 28 9.12 9.29 -5.89
C PHE A 28 9.90 10.50 -5.34
N GLU A 29 10.89 10.99 -6.07
CA GLU A 29 11.67 12.17 -5.68
C GLU A 29 10.79 13.42 -5.57
N ALA A 30 9.78 13.57 -6.41
CA ALA A 30 8.82 14.67 -6.31
C ALA A 30 7.96 14.57 -5.04
N ALA A 31 7.44 13.38 -4.71
CA ALA A 31 6.69 13.18 -3.46
C ALA A 31 7.53 13.51 -2.23
N ILE A 32 8.79 13.04 -2.19
CA ILE A 32 9.72 13.33 -1.09
C ILE A 32 10.01 14.83 -1.02
N ARG A 33 10.24 15.49 -2.16
CA ARG A 33 10.49 16.94 -2.24
C ARG A 33 9.29 17.78 -1.79
N ASP A 34 8.07 17.31 -2.04
CA ASP A 34 6.85 17.96 -1.54
C ASP A 34 6.78 17.92 0.01
N GLY A 35 7.43 16.91 0.63
CA GLY A 35 7.45 16.68 2.07
C GLY A 35 6.66 15.45 2.53
N ALA A 36 6.40 14.50 1.64
CA ALA A 36 5.72 13.25 1.99
C ALA A 36 6.58 12.40 2.95
N GLU A 37 5.99 11.89 4.02
CA GLU A 37 6.66 11.00 4.97
C GLU A 37 6.84 9.58 4.45
N GLY A 38 6.16 9.23 3.37
CA GLY A 38 6.31 7.94 2.71
C GLY A 38 5.99 7.98 1.22
N ILE A 39 6.36 6.89 0.56
CA ILE A 39 5.95 6.58 -0.80
C ILE A 39 5.32 5.19 -0.83
N GLU A 40 4.39 4.99 -1.74
CA GLU A 40 3.81 3.71 -2.07
C GLU A 40 4.20 3.36 -3.51
N SER A 41 4.46 2.08 -3.77
CA SER A 41 4.68 1.55 -5.11
C SER A 41 4.34 0.08 -5.19
N ASP A 42 4.12 -0.38 -6.42
CA ASP A 42 3.71 -1.72 -6.77
C ASP A 42 4.89 -2.53 -7.33
N VAL A 43 4.91 -3.85 -7.11
CA VAL A 43 6.02 -4.70 -7.62
C VAL A 43 5.57 -5.85 -8.50
N HIS A 44 6.34 -6.09 -9.57
CA HIS A 44 6.31 -7.29 -10.42
C HIS A 44 7.72 -7.84 -10.62
N VAL A 45 7.82 -9.10 -11.08
CA VAL A 45 9.11 -9.76 -11.40
C VAL A 45 9.17 -10.13 -12.88
N SER A 46 10.27 -9.76 -13.55
CA SER A 46 10.58 -10.18 -14.92
C SER A 46 10.93 -11.67 -15.03
N ILE A 47 11.14 -12.21 -16.24
CA ILE A 47 11.60 -13.60 -16.43
C ILE A 47 12.99 -13.81 -15.80
N ASP A 48 13.89 -12.85 -15.96
CA ASP A 48 15.29 -12.86 -15.51
C ASP A 48 15.47 -12.29 -14.09
N ASP A 49 14.45 -12.47 -13.24
CA ASP A 49 14.51 -12.23 -11.79
C ASP A 49 14.75 -10.76 -11.36
N VAL A 50 14.40 -9.79 -12.21
CA VAL A 50 14.44 -8.37 -11.84
C VAL A 50 13.09 -7.94 -11.27
N VAL A 51 13.12 -7.42 -10.04
CA VAL A 51 11.94 -6.83 -9.39
C VAL A 51 11.79 -5.39 -9.87
N VAL A 52 10.66 -5.07 -10.49
CA VAL A 52 10.39 -3.76 -11.12
C VAL A 52 9.21 -3.05 -10.46
N MET A 53 9.27 -1.72 -10.39
CA MET A 53 8.24 -0.87 -9.82
C MET A 53 7.17 -0.60 -10.88
N PHE A 54 6.02 -1.27 -10.78
CA PHE A 54 4.99 -1.19 -11.81
C PHE A 54 3.63 -1.67 -11.30
N HIS A 55 2.54 -0.98 -11.66
CA HIS A 55 1.20 -1.31 -11.14
C HIS A 55 0.57 -2.50 -11.86
N ASP A 56 0.34 -2.34 -13.16
CA ASP A 56 -0.41 -3.32 -13.95
C ASP A 56 0.46 -4.55 -14.26
N PRO A 57 -0.14 -5.73 -14.46
CA PRO A 57 0.63 -6.89 -14.90
C PRO A 57 1.19 -6.75 -16.32
N SER A 58 0.68 -5.79 -17.12
CA SER A 58 1.11 -5.53 -18.50
C SER A 58 1.62 -4.11 -18.69
N LEU A 59 2.51 -3.93 -19.68
CA LEU A 59 3.25 -2.68 -19.94
C LEU A 59 2.42 -1.59 -20.66
N ASP A 60 1.29 -2.00 -21.23
CA ASP A 60 0.56 -1.32 -22.32
C ASP A 60 0.03 0.07 -21.93
N ARG A 61 -0.40 0.26 -20.68
CA ARG A 61 -1.07 1.51 -20.27
C ARG A 61 -0.10 2.67 -20.09
N THR A 62 1.08 2.41 -19.51
CA THR A 62 1.96 3.47 -19.00
C THR A 62 3.32 3.52 -19.66
N THR A 63 3.63 2.63 -20.60
CA THR A 63 4.91 2.62 -21.33
C THR A 63 4.71 2.52 -22.84
N ASP A 64 5.79 2.69 -23.59
CA ASP A 64 5.86 2.42 -25.03
C ASP A 64 6.02 0.92 -25.38
N GLY A 65 6.02 0.03 -24.39
CA GLY A 65 6.02 -1.43 -24.55
C GLY A 65 4.63 -2.05 -24.46
N ASN A 66 4.53 -3.35 -24.77
CA ASN A 66 3.28 -4.11 -24.73
C ASN A 66 3.50 -5.50 -24.12
N GLY A 67 2.46 -6.08 -23.50
CA GLY A 67 2.46 -7.45 -22.99
C GLY A 67 2.85 -7.57 -21.53
N PHE A 68 2.80 -8.80 -21.00
CA PHE A 68 2.95 -9.06 -19.56
C PHE A 68 4.40 -9.01 -19.10
N ILE A 69 4.64 -8.36 -17.95
CA ILE A 69 5.97 -8.21 -17.33
C ILE A 69 6.58 -9.58 -17.02
N ARG A 70 5.78 -10.50 -16.48
CA ARG A 70 6.18 -11.87 -16.13
C ARG A 70 6.64 -12.73 -17.33
N GLU A 71 6.40 -12.25 -18.56
CA GLU A 71 6.69 -12.95 -19.82
C GLU A 71 7.85 -12.29 -20.59
N LYS A 72 8.57 -11.34 -19.97
CA LYS A 72 9.67 -10.60 -20.59
C LYS A 72 10.92 -10.56 -19.73
N ASN A 73 12.07 -10.51 -20.41
CA ASN A 73 13.35 -10.21 -19.77
C ASN A 73 13.46 -8.70 -19.53
N TRP A 74 14.08 -8.36 -18.41
CA TRP A 74 14.51 -7.01 -18.11
C TRP A 74 15.71 -6.61 -18.96
N TYR A 75 16.71 -7.49 -19.04
CA TYR A 75 17.97 -7.22 -19.74
C TYR A 75 17.98 -7.64 -21.21
N GLY A 76 18.88 -7.03 -21.97
CA GLY A 76 19.26 -7.44 -23.32
C GLY A 76 18.71 -6.54 -24.41
N PRO A 77 18.98 -6.83 -25.70
CA PRO A 77 18.69 -5.89 -26.81
C PRO A 77 17.21 -5.50 -26.94
N ASN A 78 16.31 -6.37 -26.50
CA ASN A 78 14.86 -6.15 -26.46
C ASN A 78 14.31 -6.14 -25.03
N GLY A 79 15.19 -5.88 -24.06
CA GLY A 79 14.88 -5.89 -22.63
C GLY A 79 14.00 -4.72 -22.22
N MET A 80 13.22 -4.91 -21.16
CA MET A 80 12.35 -3.86 -20.62
C MET A 80 13.12 -2.63 -20.11
N GLU A 81 14.43 -2.72 -19.85
CA GLU A 81 15.29 -1.58 -19.46
C GLU A 81 15.31 -0.43 -20.49
N HIS A 82 14.97 -0.74 -21.75
CA HIS A 82 14.91 0.25 -22.83
C HIS A 82 13.56 0.95 -22.96
N LEU A 83 12.51 0.44 -22.31
CA LEU A 83 11.17 1.02 -22.37
C LEU A 83 11.11 2.36 -21.65
N ARG A 84 10.19 3.22 -22.08
CA ARG A 84 9.96 4.54 -21.50
C ARG A 84 8.50 4.75 -21.18
N THR A 85 8.24 5.51 -20.11
CA THR A 85 6.89 5.90 -19.74
C THR A 85 6.19 6.68 -20.86
N VAL A 86 4.87 6.58 -20.99
CA VAL A 86 4.11 7.39 -21.97
C VAL A 86 3.89 8.82 -21.48
N LYS A 87 3.82 9.04 -20.16
CA LYS A 87 3.71 10.37 -19.56
C LYS A 87 5.09 11.02 -19.44
N GLU A 88 5.13 12.36 -19.54
CA GLU A 88 6.35 13.15 -19.34
C GLU A 88 6.67 13.36 -17.85
N PRO A 89 7.95 13.47 -17.46
CA PRO A 89 9.12 13.22 -18.30
C PRO A 89 9.28 11.73 -18.65
N LYS A 90 9.56 11.40 -19.92
CA LYS A 90 9.87 10.04 -20.35
C LYS A 90 11.05 9.48 -19.55
N GLN A 91 10.86 8.36 -18.88
CA GLN A 91 11.93 7.70 -18.12
C GLN A 91 11.77 6.19 -18.11
N ALA A 92 12.83 5.48 -17.72
CA ALA A 92 12.80 4.03 -17.55
C ALA A 92 11.93 3.62 -16.36
N ILE A 93 11.46 2.38 -16.39
CA ILE A 93 10.82 1.74 -15.24
C ILE A 93 11.89 1.55 -14.15
N PRO A 94 11.70 2.02 -12.90
CA PRO A 94 12.66 1.75 -11.84
C PRO A 94 12.62 0.28 -11.42
N THR A 95 13.77 -0.25 -11.08
CA THR A 95 13.89 -1.50 -10.34
C THR A 95 13.69 -1.28 -8.84
N PHE A 96 13.36 -2.34 -8.10
CA PHE A 96 13.29 -2.30 -6.65
C PHE A 96 14.65 -1.89 -6.05
N ALA A 97 15.75 -2.35 -6.65
CA ALA A 97 17.10 -1.98 -6.23
C ALA A 97 17.37 -0.47 -6.35
N GLU A 98 16.95 0.16 -7.45
CA GLU A 98 17.07 1.61 -7.63
C GLU A 98 16.20 2.39 -6.64
N THR A 99 14.98 1.91 -6.37
CA THR A 99 14.11 2.51 -5.35
C THR A 99 14.69 2.38 -3.94
N ILE A 100 15.26 1.23 -3.59
CA ILE A 100 15.98 1.06 -2.32
C ILE A 100 17.19 1.99 -2.26
N ALA A 101 17.97 2.12 -3.34
CA ALA A 101 19.08 3.07 -3.39
C ALA A 101 18.62 4.53 -3.20
N LEU A 102 17.47 4.91 -3.75
CA LEU A 102 16.86 6.22 -3.51
C LEU A 102 16.53 6.43 -2.03
N LEU A 103 15.95 5.44 -1.35
CA LEU A 103 15.60 5.50 0.08
C LEU A 103 16.83 5.51 0.99
N MET A 104 17.96 4.99 0.53
CA MET A 104 19.22 4.95 1.27
C MET A 104 20.06 6.22 1.14
N LYS A 105 19.63 7.20 0.30
CA LYS A 105 20.27 8.53 0.27
C LYS A 105 20.12 9.21 1.65
N PRO A 106 21.15 9.88 2.18
CA PRO A 106 21.10 10.53 3.51
C PRO A 106 19.91 11.46 3.73
N GLU A 107 19.55 12.24 2.71
CA GLU A 107 18.40 13.15 2.73
C GLU A 107 17.05 12.43 2.81
N ASN A 108 16.98 11.16 2.44
CA ASN A 108 15.74 10.37 2.35
C ASN A 108 15.58 9.37 3.52
N MET A 109 16.44 9.43 4.54
CA MET A 109 16.40 8.49 5.68
C MET A 109 15.11 8.58 6.51
N HIS A 110 14.35 9.66 6.38
CA HIS A 110 13.07 9.86 7.03
C HIS A 110 11.89 9.19 6.31
N VAL A 111 12.07 8.79 5.04
CA VAL A 111 10.99 8.31 4.17
C VAL A 111 10.70 6.83 4.42
N ARG A 112 9.41 6.49 4.56
CA ARG A 112 8.92 5.10 4.61
C ARG A 112 8.47 4.61 3.23
N PHE A 113 8.47 3.30 3.03
CA PHE A 113 8.09 2.70 1.76
C PHE A 113 7.05 1.59 1.94
N ASN A 114 5.85 1.84 1.42
CA ASN A 114 4.84 0.80 1.23
C ASN A 114 5.08 0.09 -0.11
N VAL A 115 5.20 -1.23 -0.07
CA VAL A 115 5.44 -2.06 -1.24
C VAL A 115 4.22 -2.94 -1.46
N ASP A 116 3.39 -2.58 -2.42
CA ASP A 116 2.19 -3.31 -2.78
C ASP A 116 2.54 -4.53 -3.64
N VAL A 117 2.39 -5.71 -3.05
CA VAL A 117 2.72 -6.99 -3.69
C VAL A 117 1.58 -7.44 -4.58
N LYS A 118 1.76 -7.30 -5.89
CA LYS A 118 0.73 -7.70 -6.85
C LYS A 118 0.52 -9.20 -6.87
N VAL A 119 -0.76 -9.60 -6.88
CA VAL A 119 -1.21 -10.99 -6.69
C VAL A 119 -0.70 -11.96 -7.75
N GLN A 120 -0.27 -11.45 -8.92
CA GLN A 120 0.27 -12.23 -10.03
C GLN A 120 1.67 -12.80 -9.75
N ASN A 121 2.36 -12.29 -8.73
CA ASN A 121 3.71 -12.74 -8.40
C ASN A 121 3.69 -14.11 -7.70
N SER A 122 4.73 -14.90 -7.95
CA SER A 122 5.05 -16.04 -7.06
C SER A 122 5.60 -15.49 -5.74
N PRO A 123 4.93 -15.72 -4.59
CA PRO A 123 5.32 -15.11 -3.31
C PRO A 123 6.72 -15.53 -2.86
N ALA A 124 7.06 -16.81 -2.96
CA ALA A 124 8.39 -17.32 -2.60
C ALA A 124 9.49 -16.68 -3.44
N ARG A 125 9.29 -16.60 -4.77
CA ARG A 125 10.26 -16.02 -5.70
C ARG A 125 10.46 -14.53 -5.42
N LEU A 126 9.37 -13.76 -5.39
CA LEU A 126 9.42 -12.32 -5.17
C LEU A 126 10.09 -11.98 -3.84
N PHE A 127 9.67 -12.59 -2.74
CA PHE A 127 10.22 -12.23 -1.43
C PHE A 127 11.67 -12.66 -1.24
N ALA A 128 12.11 -13.76 -1.86
CA ALA A 128 13.52 -14.13 -1.87
C ALA A 128 14.37 -13.08 -2.62
N LEU A 129 13.90 -12.57 -3.76
CA LEU A 129 14.57 -11.52 -4.52
C LEU A 129 14.61 -10.20 -3.74
N MET A 130 13.48 -9.80 -3.13
CA MET A 130 13.42 -8.61 -2.27
C MET A 130 14.38 -8.74 -1.08
N HIS A 131 14.42 -9.89 -0.41
CA HIS A 131 15.35 -10.13 0.69
C HIS A 131 16.80 -9.95 0.24
N LYS A 132 17.18 -10.52 -0.90
CA LYS A 132 18.53 -10.37 -1.47
C LYS A 132 18.88 -8.90 -1.71
N ILE A 133 17.94 -8.10 -2.23
CA ILE A 133 18.16 -6.67 -2.50
C ILE A 133 18.27 -5.86 -1.20
N ILE A 134 17.40 -6.12 -0.23
CA ILE A 134 17.36 -5.42 1.06
C ILE A 134 18.63 -5.74 1.87
N SER A 135 18.96 -7.01 2.02
CA SER A 135 20.09 -7.48 2.84
C SER A 135 21.47 -7.14 2.25
N ALA A 136 21.52 -6.71 0.99
CA ALA A 136 22.73 -6.20 0.36
C ALA A 136 23.07 -4.75 0.77
N GLN A 137 22.14 -4.02 1.41
CA GLN A 137 22.38 -2.65 1.85
C GLN A 137 23.14 -2.61 3.19
N PRO A 138 24.01 -1.60 3.42
CA PRO A 138 24.66 -1.42 4.71
C PRO A 138 23.63 -1.12 5.81
N ASP A 139 23.84 -1.70 6.99
CA ASP A 139 23.02 -1.52 8.19
C ASP A 139 21.51 -1.76 7.99
N TRP A 140 21.15 -2.54 6.96
CA TRP A 140 19.77 -2.68 6.48
C TRP A 140 18.78 -3.05 7.58
N GLU A 141 19.18 -3.86 8.56
CA GLU A 141 18.32 -4.28 9.68
C GLU A 141 17.85 -3.10 10.53
N THR A 142 18.68 -2.07 10.67
CA THR A 142 18.41 -0.93 11.56
C THR A 142 17.97 0.31 10.79
N VAL A 143 18.52 0.53 9.60
CA VAL A 143 18.28 1.77 8.85
C VAL A 143 17.30 1.59 7.69
N LEU A 144 17.07 0.38 7.18
CA LEU A 144 16.19 0.15 6.03
C LEU A 144 14.92 -0.63 6.41
N ALA A 145 15.06 -1.83 6.95
CA ALA A 145 13.96 -2.74 7.28
C ALA A 145 12.83 -2.08 8.09
N PRO A 146 13.10 -1.25 9.12
CA PRO A 146 12.03 -0.59 9.90
C PRO A 146 11.18 0.40 9.08
N ARG A 147 11.67 0.83 7.92
CA ARG A 147 10.99 1.76 7.00
C ARG A 147 10.17 1.06 5.92
N LEU A 148 10.30 -0.26 5.78
CA LEU A 148 9.60 -1.05 4.77
C LEU A 148 8.30 -1.63 5.33
N LEU A 149 7.22 -1.46 4.56
CA LEU A 149 5.90 -2.04 4.80
C LEU A 149 5.49 -2.87 3.59
N ILE A 150 5.14 -4.14 3.80
CA ILE A 150 4.76 -5.05 2.71
C ILE A 150 3.23 -5.17 2.63
N GLY A 151 2.64 -4.66 1.56
CA GLY A 151 1.21 -4.69 1.26
C GLY A 151 0.77 -6.01 0.64
N LEU A 152 -0.10 -6.73 1.34
CA LEU A 152 -0.60 -8.04 0.97
C LEU A 152 -2.09 -8.00 0.62
N TRP A 153 -2.42 -8.36 -0.61
CA TRP A 153 -3.80 -8.47 -1.09
C TRP A 153 -4.46 -9.80 -0.75
N HIS A 154 -3.67 -10.88 -0.62
CA HIS A 154 -4.19 -12.25 -0.44
C HIS A 154 -3.43 -13.03 0.66
N PRO A 155 -4.11 -13.85 1.49
CA PRO A 155 -3.50 -14.57 2.60
C PRO A 155 -2.38 -15.54 2.20
N THR A 156 -2.40 -16.03 0.96
CA THR A 156 -1.34 -16.89 0.40
C THR A 156 0.06 -16.27 0.53
N PHE A 157 0.17 -14.94 0.56
CA PHE A 157 1.46 -14.25 0.69
C PHE A 157 1.97 -14.19 2.14
N ILE A 158 1.13 -14.41 3.16
CA ILE A 158 1.47 -14.15 4.56
C ILE A 158 2.62 -15.05 5.04
N SER A 159 2.51 -16.37 4.82
CA SER A 159 3.51 -17.33 5.29
C SER A 159 4.88 -17.07 4.63
N HIS A 160 4.88 -16.79 3.33
CA HIS A 160 6.08 -16.47 2.58
C HIS A 160 6.69 -15.13 3.03
N ALA A 161 5.88 -14.10 3.27
CA ALA A 161 6.36 -12.83 3.80
C ALA A 161 7.00 -13.02 5.18
N LYS A 162 6.38 -13.80 6.08
CA LYS A 162 6.96 -14.14 7.40
C LYS A 162 8.27 -14.93 7.28
N THR A 163 8.38 -15.79 6.28
CA THR A 163 9.56 -16.66 6.09
C THR A 163 10.74 -15.87 5.51
N HIS A 164 10.50 -15.09 4.47
CA HIS A 164 11.57 -14.44 3.70
C HIS A 164 11.89 -13.02 4.17
N LEU A 165 10.90 -12.31 4.74
CA LEU A 165 11.02 -10.93 5.21
C LEU A 165 10.50 -10.79 6.66
N PRO A 166 10.98 -11.61 7.62
CA PRO A 166 10.47 -11.61 8.99
C PRO A 166 10.61 -10.25 9.69
N TYR A 167 11.60 -9.46 9.29
CA TYR A 167 11.93 -8.13 9.81
C TYR A 167 11.03 -7.01 9.27
N CYS A 168 10.35 -7.21 8.15
CA CYS A 168 9.45 -6.19 7.60
C CYS A 168 8.11 -6.22 8.33
N ARG A 169 7.49 -5.04 8.47
CA ARG A 169 6.08 -4.96 8.85
C ARG A 169 5.20 -5.32 7.65
N ARG A 170 3.97 -5.74 7.91
CA ARG A 170 3.01 -6.16 6.89
C ARG A 170 1.72 -5.36 7.00
N SER A 171 1.16 -4.99 5.86
CA SER A 171 -0.18 -4.44 5.73
C SER A 171 -1.10 -5.39 4.98
N TYR A 172 -2.36 -5.44 5.39
CA TYR A 172 -3.43 -5.85 4.47
C TYR A 172 -3.71 -4.68 3.53
N ILE A 173 -3.92 -4.98 2.25
CA ILE A 173 -4.44 -4.01 1.29
C ILE A 173 -5.66 -4.58 0.55
N GLY A 174 -6.71 -3.79 0.45
CA GLY A 174 -7.95 -4.14 -0.25
C GLY A 174 -9.13 -3.30 0.20
N GLU A 175 -10.34 -3.71 -0.19
CA GLU A 175 -11.57 -2.98 0.11
C GLU A 175 -12.39 -3.60 1.24
N ASP A 176 -12.19 -4.88 1.53
CA ASP A 176 -13.06 -5.62 2.44
C ASP A 176 -12.53 -5.69 3.87
N THR A 177 -13.13 -4.87 4.74
CA THR A 177 -12.85 -4.87 6.18
C THR A 177 -13.16 -6.19 6.90
N GLU A 178 -14.00 -7.07 6.35
CA GLU A 178 -14.24 -8.39 6.91
C GLU A 178 -13.14 -9.39 6.54
N LEU A 179 -12.67 -9.38 5.29
CA LEU A 179 -11.50 -10.16 4.88
C LEU A 179 -10.27 -9.75 5.69
N ALA A 180 -10.08 -8.44 5.87
CA ALA A 180 -9.03 -7.88 6.72
C ALA A 180 -9.04 -8.48 8.13
N ARG A 181 -10.22 -8.55 8.78
CA ARG A 181 -10.37 -9.14 10.11
C ARG A 181 -10.14 -10.64 10.10
N LYS A 182 -10.70 -11.32 9.11
CA LYS A 182 -10.73 -12.78 9.10
C LYS A 182 -9.34 -13.37 8.84
N TYR A 183 -8.59 -12.82 7.89
CA TYR A 183 -7.36 -13.48 7.42
C TYR A 183 -6.08 -12.72 7.71
N PHE A 184 -6.15 -11.42 8.04
CA PHE A 184 -4.95 -10.58 8.17
C PHE A 184 -4.77 -10.00 9.58
N TRP A 185 -5.79 -10.05 10.44
CA TRP A 185 -5.78 -9.38 11.74
C TRP A 185 -4.57 -9.74 12.60
N ASP A 186 -4.23 -11.02 12.69
CA ASP A 186 -3.13 -11.49 13.53
C ASP A 186 -1.75 -11.46 12.85
N SER A 187 -1.72 -11.16 11.54
CA SER A 187 -0.49 -11.17 10.74
C SER A 187 -0.05 -9.79 10.26
N CYS A 188 -0.92 -8.79 10.36
CA CYS A 188 -0.71 -7.42 9.89
C CYS A 188 -0.88 -6.39 11.03
N ASP A 189 0.02 -5.42 11.04
CA ASP A 189 0.00 -4.28 11.99
C ASP A 189 -0.70 -3.06 11.39
N VAL A 190 -0.89 -3.07 10.07
CA VAL A 190 -1.37 -1.95 9.27
C VAL A 190 -2.45 -2.43 8.31
N PHE A 191 -3.46 -1.61 8.07
CA PHE A 191 -4.56 -1.90 7.15
C PHE A 191 -4.72 -0.75 6.17
N SER A 192 -4.31 -0.97 4.92
CA SER A 192 -4.41 -0.02 3.82
C SER A 192 -5.71 -0.28 3.06
N ILE A 193 -6.75 0.49 3.33
CA ILE A 193 -8.10 0.20 2.82
C ILE A 193 -8.60 1.36 1.96
N SER A 194 -9.43 1.05 0.96
CA SER A 194 -10.01 2.11 0.14
C SER A 194 -10.79 3.12 1.00
N PHE A 195 -10.68 4.40 0.66
CA PHE A 195 -11.37 5.48 1.39
C PHE A 195 -12.89 5.26 1.42
N ALA A 196 -13.46 4.78 0.31
CA ALA A 196 -14.89 4.54 0.20
C ALA A 196 -15.36 3.46 1.18
N ALA A 197 -14.62 2.34 1.30
CA ALA A 197 -14.93 1.28 2.26
C ALA A 197 -14.83 1.78 3.70
N LEU A 198 -13.77 2.55 4.00
CA LEU A 198 -13.57 3.18 5.30
C LEU A 198 -14.71 4.17 5.64
N ALA A 199 -15.19 4.97 4.69
CA ALA A 199 -16.23 5.96 4.93
C ALA A 199 -17.62 5.37 5.30
N THR A 200 -17.82 4.06 5.11
CA THR A 200 -19.07 3.40 5.50
C THR A 200 -19.21 3.22 7.02
N ALA A 201 -20.39 2.82 7.50
CA ALA A 201 -20.59 2.42 8.89
C ALA A 201 -19.71 1.21 9.29
N ARG A 202 -19.47 0.28 8.35
CA ARG A 202 -18.58 -0.89 8.55
C ARG A 202 -17.14 -0.45 8.70
N GLY A 203 -16.70 0.44 7.82
CA GLY A 203 -15.38 1.08 7.88
C GLY A 203 -15.15 1.88 9.16
N THR A 204 -16.15 2.62 9.62
CA THR A 204 -16.11 3.34 10.91
C THR A 204 -15.93 2.39 12.09
N LYS A 205 -16.66 1.26 12.13
CA LYS A 205 -16.43 0.23 13.15
C LYS A 205 -15.02 -0.36 13.02
N PHE A 206 -14.54 -0.59 11.81
CA PHE A 206 -13.19 -1.11 11.55
C PHE A 206 -12.08 -0.19 12.05
N ARG A 207 -12.16 1.13 11.78
CA ARG A 207 -11.19 2.10 12.31
C ARG A 207 -11.15 2.09 13.84
N LYS A 208 -12.32 2.13 14.50
CA LYS A 208 -12.43 2.07 15.96
C LYS A 208 -11.77 0.81 16.54
N ASP A 209 -12.03 -0.35 15.95
CA ASP A 209 -11.45 -1.61 16.41
C ASP A 209 -9.92 -1.63 16.18
N CYS A 210 -9.43 -1.08 15.07
CA CYS A 210 -8.00 -0.90 14.85
C CYS A 210 -7.36 0.00 15.92
N LYS A 211 -8.01 1.12 16.25
CA LYS A 211 -7.57 2.03 17.33
C LYS A 211 -7.41 1.29 18.65
N GLN A 212 -8.42 0.52 19.04
CA GLN A 212 -8.44 -0.24 20.28
C GLN A 212 -7.35 -1.32 20.33
N ALA A 213 -7.06 -1.94 19.17
CA ALA A 213 -6.03 -2.97 19.04
C ALA A 213 -4.61 -2.41 18.78
N GLY A 214 -4.41 -1.08 18.75
CA GLY A 214 -3.13 -0.46 18.42
C GLY A 214 -2.67 -0.66 16.97
N LYS A 215 -3.59 -1.00 16.08
CA LYS A 215 -3.35 -1.21 14.64
C LYS A 215 -3.43 0.10 13.88
N LYS A 216 -2.65 0.21 12.80
CA LYS A 216 -2.60 1.40 11.95
C LYS A 216 -3.54 1.29 10.77
N VAL A 217 -4.13 2.41 10.34
CA VAL A 217 -5.03 2.46 9.18
C VAL A 217 -4.52 3.48 8.17
N MET A 218 -4.46 3.08 6.91
CA MET A 218 -4.11 3.94 5.77
C MET A 218 -5.29 3.97 4.82
N ALA A 219 -5.59 5.12 4.22
CA ALA A 219 -6.65 5.24 3.23
C ALA A 219 -6.09 5.55 1.85
N TRP A 220 -6.55 4.82 0.84
CA TRP A 220 -6.20 5.03 -0.56
C TRP A 220 -7.42 5.02 -1.48
N THR A 221 -7.33 5.49 -2.72
CA THR A 221 -6.48 6.63 -3.10
C THR A 221 -7.29 7.90 -2.89
N VAL A 222 -6.80 8.83 -2.07
CA VAL A 222 -7.55 10.03 -1.68
C VAL A 222 -6.99 11.24 -2.41
N ASN A 223 -7.62 11.63 -3.51
CA ASN A 223 -7.15 12.75 -4.34
C ASN A 223 -8.02 14.02 -4.23
N ASP A 224 -9.29 13.86 -3.85
CA ASP A 224 -10.23 14.97 -3.72
C ASP A 224 -10.00 15.69 -2.37
N PRO A 225 -9.79 17.03 -2.35
CA PRO A 225 -9.66 17.80 -1.12
C PRO A 225 -10.81 17.61 -0.13
N ALA A 226 -12.06 17.44 -0.61
CA ALA A 226 -13.20 17.20 0.27
C ALA A 226 -13.09 15.83 0.97
N HIS A 227 -12.59 14.80 0.28
CA HIS A 227 -12.31 13.49 0.88
C HIS A 227 -11.14 13.55 1.86
N MET A 228 -10.10 14.32 1.56
CA MET A 228 -8.95 14.53 2.46
C MET A 228 -9.38 15.23 3.76
N VAL A 229 -10.19 16.29 3.65
CA VAL A 229 -10.75 16.98 4.83
C VAL A 229 -11.67 16.06 5.61
N GLU A 230 -12.55 15.31 4.93
CA GLU A 230 -13.40 14.31 5.57
C GLU A 230 -12.60 13.34 6.43
N LEU A 231 -11.55 12.75 5.84
CA LEU A 231 -10.66 11.83 6.52
C LEU A 231 -9.98 12.49 7.72
N ALA A 232 -9.54 13.74 7.59
CA ALA A 232 -9.00 14.51 8.70
C ALA A 232 -9.99 14.73 9.85
N THR A 233 -11.31 14.57 9.61
CA THR A 233 -12.33 14.63 10.67
C THR A 233 -12.49 13.34 11.47
N TRP A 234 -12.00 12.20 10.96
CA TRP A 234 -12.14 10.91 11.61
C TRP A 234 -11.31 10.80 12.88
N GLU A 235 -11.98 10.78 14.04
CA GLU A 235 -11.33 10.63 15.36
C GLU A 235 -10.98 9.17 15.69
N ASP A 236 -11.45 8.24 14.88
CA ASP A 236 -11.49 6.81 15.13
C ASP A 236 -10.30 6.03 14.57
N ASN A 237 -9.18 6.69 14.27
CA ASN A 237 -7.89 6.12 13.82
C ASN A 237 -7.73 6.06 12.30
N ILE A 238 -6.99 7.04 11.78
CA ILE A 238 -6.48 7.07 10.42
C ILE A 238 -5.08 7.71 10.47
N ASP A 239 -4.08 6.98 10.03
CA ASP A 239 -2.67 7.33 10.22
C ASP A 239 -2.04 7.91 8.96
N VAL A 240 -2.49 7.47 7.78
CA VAL A 240 -1.89 7.84 6.49
C VAL A 240 -2.97 8.12 5.45
N VAL A 241 -2.76 9.19 4.68
CA VAL A 241 -3.44 9.46 3.42
C VAL A 241 -2.49 9.07 2.28
N ILE A 242 -2.89 8.07 1.49
CA ILE A 242 -2.21 7.71 0.24
C ILE A 242 -2.86 8.47 -0.90
N THR A 243 -2.07 9.25 -1.64
CA THR A 243 -2.59 10.21 -2.62
C THR A 243 -1.66 10.39 -3.82
N ASP A 244 -2.25 10.63 -5.00
CA ASP A 244 -1.52 11.00 -6.22
C ASP A 244 -1.05 12.48 -6.19
N VAL A 245 -1.69 13.29 -5.34
CA VAL A 245 -1.53 14.75 -5.24
C VAL A 245 -0.94 15.15 -3.88
N THR A 246 0.28 14.69 -3.61
CA THR A 246 1.04 14.92 -2.36
C THR A 246 1.02 16.37 -1.90
N LYS A 247 1.35 17.30 -2.80
CA LYS A 247 1.34 18.74 -2.50
C LYS A 247 -0.02 19.26 -2.02
N THR A 248 -1.11 18.76 -2.61
CA THR A 248 -2.48 19.16 -2.23
C THR A 248 -2.77 18.76 -0.78
N TRP A 249 -2.49 17.51 -0.41
CA TRP A 249 -2.70 17.07 0.97
C TRP A 249 -1.81 17.83 1.95
N LEU A 250 -0.53 18.02 1.63
CA LEU A 250 0.41 18.72 2.52
C LEU A 250 0.00 20.18 2.77
N GLN A 251 -0.44 20.89 1.73
CA GLN A 251 -0.98 22.24 1.85
C GLN A 251 -2.27 22.27 2.68
N LEU A 252 -3.19 21.33 2.43
CA LEU A 252 -4.45 21.23 3.15
C LEU A 252 -4.22 20.88 4.64
N ARG A 253 -3.30 19.96 4.92
CA ARG A 253 -2.89 19.57 6.28
C ARG A 253 -2.25 20.74 7.02
N SER A 254 -1.42 21.54 6.34
CA SER A 254 -0.88 22.78 6.91
C SER A 254 -2.00 23.77 7.24
N ALA A 255 -3.00 23.94 6.36
CA ALA A 255 -4.13 24.84 6.60
C ALA A 255 -5.02 24.34 7.76
N LEU A 256 -5.29 23.04 7.83
CA LEU A 256 -6.03 22.39 8.93
C LEU A 256 -5.32 22.56 10.28
N THR A 257 -3.98 22.61 10.29
CA THR A 257 -3.19 22.85 11.50
C THR A 257 -3.35 24.28 12.00
N VAL A 258 -3.53 25.24 11.10
CA VAL A 258 -3.68 26.67 11.44
C VAL A 258 -5.12 27.00 11.86
N ASP A 259 -6.12 26.57 11.10
CA ASP A 259 -7.54 26.87 11.37
C ASP A 259 -8.43 25.70 10.94
N TYR A 260 -8.48 24.68 11.81
CA TYR A 260 -9.19 23.43 11.56
C TYR A 260 -10.67 23.66 11.22
N ASP A 261 -11.38 24.44 12.04
CA ASP A 261 -12.83 24.65 11.90
C ASP A 261 -13.17 25.38 10.61
N LYS A 262 -12.38 26.39 10.22
CA LYS A 262 -12.59 27.12 8.96
C LYS A 262 -12.42 26.20 7.76
N ILE A 263 -11.33 25.42 7.71
CA ILE A 263 -11.05 24.54 6.58
C ILE A 263 -12.12 23.44 6.48
N VAL A 264 -12.53 22.85 7.60
CA VAL A 264 -13.62 21.85 7.62
C VAL A 264 -14.93 22.44 7.11
N ARG A 265 -15.31 23.66 7.51
CA ARG A 265 -16.55 24.31 7.03
C ARG A 265 -16.52 24.64 5.53
N GLN A 266 -15.34 24.82 4.94
CA GLN A 266 -15.17 25.11 3.52
C GLN A 266 -15.35 23.88 2.62
N HIS A 267 -15.28 22.67 3.18
CA HIS A 267 -15.35 21.43 2.42
C HIS A 267 -16.62 20.65 2.78
N SER A 268 -17.49 20.48 1.79
CA SER A 268 -18.75 19.78 1.98
C SER A 268 -18.54 18.27 2.09
N ARG A 269 -19.27 17.64 3.02
CA ARG A 269 -19.36 16.18 3.15
C ARG A 269 -20.48 15.57 2.30
N LEU A 270 -21.19 16.39 1.51
CA LEU A 270 -22.36 15.95 0.73
C LEU A 270 -22.06 14.77 -0.20
N PHE A 271 -20.81 14.61 -0.65
CA PHE A 271 -20.37 13.50 -1.49
C PHE A 271 -20.68 12.11 -0.89
N LEU A 272 -20.72 11.99 0.44
CA LEU A 272 -21.08 10.75 1.14
C LEU A 272 -22.51 10.29 0.82
N TRP A 273 -23.39 11.23 0.42
CA TRP A 273 -24.80 10.99 0.09
C TRP A 273 -25.15 11.28 -1.37
N THR A 274 -24.26 11.90 -2.15
CA THR A 274 -24.51 12.19 -3.57
C THR A 274 -23.75 11.26 -4.51
N SER A 275 -22.89 10.39 -3.99
CA SER A 275 -22.15 9.40 -4.77
C SER A 275 -22.49 7.98 -4.32
N LEU A 276 -22.92 7.15 -5.27
CA LEU A 276 -23.19 5.73 -5.02
C LEU A 276 -21.98 4.97 -4.49
N LYS A 277 -20.77 5.49 -4.71
CA LYS A 277 -19.51 4.87 -4.24
C LYS A 277 -19.49 4.64 -2.74
N PHE A 278 -20.20 5.44 -1.94
CA PHE A 278 -20.20 5.31 -0.48
C PHE A 278 -21.35 4.44 0.06
N TYR A 279 -22.16 3.86 -0.83
CA TYR A 279 -23.36 3.14 -0.45
C TYR A 279 -23.03 1.66 -0.26
N THR A 280 -23.59 1.05 0.78
CA THR A 280 -23.30 -0.36 1.15
C THR A 280 -23.49 -1.35 -0.01
N PRO A 281 -24.55 -1.28 -0.84
CA PRO A 281 -24.70 -2.22 -1.96
C PRO A 281 -23.60 -2.08 -3.02
N PHE A 282 -23.17 -0.85 -3.29
CA PHE A 282 -22.07 -0.58 -4.23
C PHE A 282 -20.75 -1.10 -3.66
N GLN A 283 -20.48 -0.80 -2.39
CA GLN A 283 -19.28 -1.30 -1.70
C GLN A 283 -19.22 -2.83 -1.63
N TYR A 284 -20.36 -3.49 -1.42
CA TYR A 284 -20.44 -4.95 -1.47
C TYR A 284 -20.10 -5.49 -2.87
N PHE A 285 -20.59 -4.84 -3.92
CA PHE A 285 -20.25 -5.21 -5.30
C PHE A 285 -18.75 -5.06 -5.59
N GLU A 286 -18.15 -3.93 -5.22
CA GLU A 286 -16.70 -3.69 -5.42
C GLU A 286 -15.87 -4.73 -4.65
N CYS A 287 -16.15 -4.97 -3.36
CA CYS A 287 -15.49 -6.01 -2.56
C CYS A 287 -15.60 -7.40 -3.21
N ARG A 288 -16.77 -7.75 -3.75
CA ARG A 288 -16.97 -9.04 -4.45
C ARG A 288 -16.19 -9.12 -5.76
N SER A 289 -16.12 -8.04 -6.53
CA SER A 289 -15.34 -8.00 -7.77
C SER A 289 -13.84 -8.11 -7.49
N GLU A 290 -13.34 -7.40 -6.47
CA GLU A 290 -11.96 -7.50 -6.00
C GLU A 290 -11.65 -8.94 -5.56
N GLN A 291 -12.51 -9.53 -4.72
CA GLN A 291 -12.33 -10.90 -4.26
C GLN A 291 -12.24 -11.88 -5.44
N GLN A 292 -13.16 -11.82 -6.40
CA GLN A 292 -13.15 -12.70 -7.58
C GLN A 292 -11.86 -12.54 -8.40
N TYR A 293 -11.40 -11.30 -8.58
CA TYR A 293 -10.14 -11.03 -9.25
C TYR A 293 -8.95 -11.66 -8.52
N LEU A 294 -8.86 -11.48 -7.19
CA LEU A 294 -7.79 -12.05 -6.38
C LEU A 294 -7.82 -13.59 -6.41
N GLU A 295 -9.01 -14.19 -6.31
CA GLU A 295 -9.18 -15.65 -6.33
C GLU A 295 -8.78 -16.27 -7.67
N THR A 296 -8.89 -15.52 -8.77
CA THR A 296 -8.44 -15.96 -10.11
C THR A 296 -6.93 -16.21 -10.15
N TYR A 297 -6.14 -15.46 -9.38
CA TYR A 297 -4.67 -15.56 -9.38
C TYR A 297 -4.11 -16.35 -8.20
N ALA A 298 -4.73 -16.23 -7.01
CA ALA A 298 -4.19 -16.75 -5.77
C ALA A 298 -5.01 -17.92 -5.16
N GLY A 299 -6.08 -18.33 -5.83
CA GLY A 299 -7.00 -19.35 -5.33
C GLY A 299 -8.03 -18.80 -4.34
N PRO A 300 -9.02 -19.61 -3.92
CA PRO A 300 -10.12 -19.15 -3.06
C PRO A 300 -9.63 -18.78 -1.65
N PHE A 301 -10.17 -17.72 -1.07
CA PHE A 301 -9.86 -17.34 0.32
C PHE A 301 -10.24 -18.45 1.32
N THR A 302 -11.29 -19.22 1.03
CA THR A 302 -11.76 -20.32 1.89
C THR A 302 -10.74 -21.46 2.05
N ALA A 303 -9.72 -21.54 1.18
CA ALA A 303 -8.60 -22.45 1.37
C ALA A 303 -7.82 -22.17 2.67
N PHE A 304 -7.99 -20.98 3.26
CA PHE A 304 -7.33 -20.54 4.48
C PHE A 304 -8.22 -20.65 5.73
N ASP A 305 -9.50 -21.03 5.58
CA ASP A 305 -10.43 -21.20 6.71
C ASP A 305 -10.03 -22.34 7.65
N THR A 306 -9.29 -23.32 7.14
CA THR A 306 -8.87 -24.52 7.89
C THR A 306 -7.52 -24.36 8.61
N ILE A 307 -6.73 -23.36 8.23
CA ILE A 307 -5.39 -23.12 8.78
C ILE A 307 -5.48 -22.51 10.19
N ASP A 308 -6.47 -21.65 10.46
CA ASP A 308 -6.73 -21.11 11.80
C ASP A 308 -7.32 -22.13 12.80
N ALA A 309 -8.09 -23.10 12.30
CA ALA A 309 -8.64 -24.16 13.15
C ALA A 309 -7.54 -25.08 13.75
N ALA A 310 -6.41 -25.23 13.05
CA ALA A 310 -5.27 -26.04 13.51
C ALA A 310 -4.32 -25.29 14.46
N MET A 311 -4.32 -23.95 14.46
CA MET A 311 -3.50 -23.13 15.38
C MET A 311 -4.22 -22.77 16.68
N THR A 312 -5.54 -22.92 16.73
CA THR A 312 -6.38 -22.63 17.92
C THR A 312 -6.63 -23.85 18.82
N THR A 313 -6.16 -25.04 18.45
CA THR A 313 -6.22 -26.22 19.32
C THR A 313 -5.14 -26.12 20.40
N PRO A 314 -5.47 -26.08 21.71
CA PRO A 314 -4.46 -26.06 22.76
C PRO A 314 -3.63 -27.34 22.66
N ARG A 315 -2.29 -27.22 22.55
CA ARG A 315 -1.41 -28.36 22.75
C ARG A 315 -1.64 -28.87 24.17
N VAL A 316 -2.34 -29.99 24.30
CA VAL A 316 -2.48 -30.72 25.56
C VAL A 316 -1.07 -31.03 26.04
N SER A 317 -0.70 -30.43 27.17
CA SER A 317 0.55 -30.73 27.86
C SER A 317 0.53 -32.20 28.27
N LEU A 318 1.36 -33.02 27.63
CA LEU A 318 1.70 -34.34 28.15
C LEU A 318 2.54 -34.13 29.41
N THR A 319 1.88 -34.16 30.56
CA THR A 319 2.52 -34.31 31.87
C THR A 319 3.19 -35.68 31.92
N LYS A 320 4.50 -35.65 32.21
CA LYS A 320 5.31 -36.83 32.48
C LYS A 320 4.73 -37.60 33.67
N ALA A 321 4.63 -38.92 33.52
CA ALA A 321 4.65 -39.87 34.64
C ALA A 321 6.00 -40.59 34.61
#